data_AF-A0A0G1LAA9-F1
#
_entry.id   AF-A0A0G1LAA9-F1
#
_cell.length_a   1.000
_cell.length_b   1.000
_cell.length_c   1.000
_cell.angle_alpha   90.00
_cell.angle_beta   90.00
_cell.angle_gamma   90.00
#
_symmetry.space_group_name_H-M   'P 1'
#
loop_
_entity.id
_entity.type
_entity.pdbx_description
1 polymer ?
#
loop_
_entity_poly.entity_id
_entity_poly.type
_entity_poly.pdbx_seq_one_letter_code
_entity_poly.pdbx_strand_id
1 'polypeptide(L)' 'MLVLSRKKNESIIINDDIVIVVVEIRGDKVRLGVEAPKEVPVHRREVYDAIQRQNRKVQNSEEEGQIE' A
#
# COMPACT_ATOMS: atom_id res chain seq x y z
N MET A 1 4.47 3.36 14.69
CA MET A 1 5.41 2.81 13.69
C MET A 1 6.20 1.70 14.38
N LEU A 2 6.15 0.48 13.87
CA LEU A 2 6.96 -0.64 14.35
C LEU A 2 8.15 -0.83 13.39
N VAL A 3 9.36 -0.94 13.93
CA VAL A 3 10.59 -1.04 13.13
C VAL A 3 11.17 -2.44 13.27
N LEU A 4 11.31 -3.15 12.16
CA LEU A 4 11.88 -4.49 12.11
C LEU A 4 13.02 -4.52 11.10
N SER A 5 14.20 -4.90 11.54
CA SER A 5 15.36 -5.10 10.66
C SER A 5 15.32 -6.52 10.11
N ARG A 6 15.33 -6.66 8.78
CA ARG A 6 15.34 -7.94 8.05
C ARG A 6 16.52 -8.01 7.10
N LYS A 7 17.11 -9.20 6.95
CA LYS A 7 18.12 -9.52 5.93
C LYS A 7 17.45 -9.98 4.64
N LYS A 8 18.24 -10.11 3.57
CA LYS A 8 17.78 -10.69 2.31
C LYS A 8 17.16 -12.08 2.56
N ASN A 9 16.03 -12.34 1.90
CA ASN A 9 15.19 -13.55 2.02
C ASN A 9 14.48 -13.73 3.37
N GLU A 10 14.56 -12.77 4.29
CA GLU A 10 13.70 -12.81 5.48
C GLU A 10 12.36 -12.13 5.20
N SER A 11 11.32 -12.58 5.92
CA SER A 11 9.96 -12.11 5.77
C SER A 11 9.37 -11.53 7.06
N ILE A 12 8.31 -10.73 6.90
CA ILE A 12 7.47 -10.15 7.95
C ILE A 12 6.04 -10.56 7.63
N ILE A 13 5.32 -11.06 8.63
CA ILE A 13 3.92 -11.46 8.48
C ILE A 13 3.05 -10.44 9.22
N ILE A 14 1.97 -10.00 8.59
CA ILE A 14 0.99 -9.06 9.12
C ILE A 14 -0.39 -9.70 9.00
N ASN A 15 -1.11 -9.80 10.12
CA ASN A 15 -2.48 -10.31 10.16
C ASN A 15 -2.65 -11.69 9.48
N ASP A 16 -1.63 -12.54 9.60
CA ASP A 16 -1.52 -13.92 9.08
C ASP A 16 -1.65 -14.12 7.55
N ASP A 17 -2.21 -13.15 6.83
CA ASP A 17 -2.50 -13.25 5.39
C ASP A 17 -1.57 -12.39 4.52
N ILE A 18 -0.85 -11.43 5.12
CA ILE A 18 0.04 -10.53 4.39
C ILE A 18 1.49 -10.86 4.73
N VAL A 19 2.27 -11.22 3.72
CA VAL A 19 3.69 -11.53 3.85
C VAL A 19 4.51 -10.51 3.06
N ILE A 20 5.43 -9.84 3.75
CA ILE A 20 6.41 -8.94 3.14
C ILE A 20 7.76 -9.64 3.15
N VAL A 21 8.37 -9.82 1.98
CA VAL A 21 9.66 -10.51 1.82
C VAL A 21 10.71 -9.54 1.32
N VAL A 22 11.90 -9.54 1.92
CA VAL A 22 13.04 -8.78 1.39
C VAL A 22 13.70 -9.58 0.27
N VAL A 23 13.35 -9.27 -0.98
CA VAL A 23 13.82 -9.99 -2.17
C VAL A 23 15.29 -9.67 -2.46
N GLU A 24 15.65 -8.40 -2.39
CA GLU A 24 17.00 -7.95 -2.75
C GLU A 24 17.35 -6.64 -2.03
N ILE A 25 18.61 -6.51 -1.63
CA ILE A 25 19.17 -5.28 -1.08
C ILE A 25 20.34 -4.89 -1.98
N ARG A 26 20.25 -3.72 -2.62
CA ARG A 26 21.32 -3.14 -3.43
C ARG A 26 21.62 -1.73 -2.94
N GLY A 27 22.69 -1.59 -2.15
CA GLY A 27 23.08 -0.30 -1.58
C GLY A 27 21.95 0.27 -0.71
N ASP A 28 21.38 1.38 -1.17
CA ASP A 28 20.26 2.11 -0.55
C ASP A 28 18.88 1.60 -1.01
N LYS A 29 18.81 0.80 -2.07
CA LYS A 29 17.55 0.30 -2.63
C LYS A 29 17.23 -1.09 -2.12
N VAL A 30 16.00 -1.25 -1.63
CA VAL A 30 15.47 -2.54 -1.20
C VAL A 30 14.31 -2.93 -2.10
N ARG A 31 14.34 -4.16 -2.61
CA ARG A 31 13.20 -4.77 -3.30
C ARG A 31 12.41 -5.57 -2.28
N LEU A 32 11.15 -5.20 -2.13
CA LEU A 32 10.19 -5.87 -1.27
C LEU A 32 9.21 -6.64 -2.17
N GLY A 33 9.04 -7.92 -1.87
CA GLY A 33 7.91 -8.72 -2.33
C GLY A 33 6.77 -8.54 -1.33
N VAL A 34 5.55 -8.39 -1.81
CA VAL A 34 4.36 -8.32 -0.97
C VAL A 34 3.40 -9.37 -1.49
N GLU A 35 3.08 -10.34 -0.66
CA GLU A 35 2.06 -11.34 -0.89
C GLU A 35 0.88 -10.97 0.02
N ALA A 36 -0.29 -10.78 -0.57
CA ALA A 36 -1.51 -10.45 0.15
C ALA A 36 -2.70 -11.07 -0.59
N PRO A 37 -3.80 -11.40 0.11
CA PRO A 37 -5.02 -11.89 -0.52
C PRO A 37 -5.63 -10.82 -1.44
N LYS A 38 -6.42 -11.25 -2.43
CA LYS A 38 -7.04 -10.36 -3.44
C LYS A 38 -7.94 -9.28 -2.85
N GLU A 39 -8.46 -9.51 -1.65
CA GLU A 39 -9.30 -8.58 -0.91
C GLU A 39 -8.51 -7.39 -0.36
N VAL A 40 -7.19 -7.53 -0.21
CA VAL A 40 -6.30 -6.48 0.30
C VAL A 40 -5.52 -5.86 -0.86
N PRO A 41 -5.93 -4.68 -1.34
CA PRO A 41 -5.24 -4.02 -2.45
C PRO A 41 -3.87 -3.48 -2.01
N VAL A 42 -2.83 -3.85 -2.76
CA VAL A 42 -1.46 -3.36 -2.55
C VAL A 42 -1.16 -2.23 -3.53
N HIS A 43 -0.92 -1.04 -3.01
CA HIS A 43 -0.59 0.14 -3.80
C HIS A 43 0.71 0.78 -3.35
N ARG A 44 1.39 1.42 -4.30
CA ARG A 44 2.47 2.35 -3.96
C ARG A 44 1.87 3.58 -3.28
N ARG A 45 2.60 4.16 -2.33
CA ARG A 45 2.10 5.26 -1.49
C ARG A 45 1.61 6.44 -2.33
N GLU A 46 2.38 6.83 -3.34
CA GLU A 46 2.07 7.93 -4.24
C GLU A 46 0.81 7.68 -5.07
N VAL A 47 0.59 6.43 -5.49
CA VAL A 47 -0.60 6.02 -6.25
C VAL A 47 -1.83 6.02 -5.33
N TYR A 48 -1.69 5.49 -4.13
CA TYR A 48 -2.75 5.51 -3.12
C TYR A 48 -3.20 6.94 -2.79
N ASP A 49 -2.25 7.86 -2.58
CA ASP A 49 -2.54 9.26 -2.28
C ASP A 49 -3.19 10.02 -3.45
N ALA A 50 -2.90 9.61 -4.69
CA ALA A 50 -3.59 10.15 -5.86
C ALA A 50 -5.03 9.64 -5.95
N ILE A 51 -5.25 8.34 -5.74
CA ILE A 51 -6.59 7.72 -5.76
C ILE A 51 -7.47 8.30 -4.66
N GLN A 52 -6.96 8.42 -3.43
CA GLN A 52 -7.70 8.99 -2.30
C GLN A 52 -8.11 10.46 -2.54
N ARG A 53 -7.21 11.25 -3.15
CA ARG A 53 -7.53 12.64 -3.53
C ARG A 53 -8.62 12.71 -4.59
N GLN A 54 -8.62 11.80 -5.56
CA GLN A 54 -9.64 11.75 -6.60
C GLN A 54 -11.00 11.31 -6.03
N ASN A 55 -11.03 10.25 -5.23
CA ASN A 55 -12.26 9.77 -4.60
C ASN A 55 -12.88 10.85 -3.69
N ARG A 56 -12.05 11.60 -2.95
CA ARG A 56 -12.53 12.72 -2.13
C ARG A 56 -13.13 13.86 -2.96
N LYS A 57 -12.60 14.14 -4.16
CA LYS A 57 -13.17 15.15 -5.07
C LYS A 57 -14.50 14.69 -5.67
N VAL A 58 -14.59 13.41 -6.06
CA VAL A 58 -15.81 12.84 -6.66
C VAL A 58 -16.97 12.85 -5.64
N GLN A 59 -16.71 12.46 -4.39
CA GLN A 59 -17.74 12.51 -3.34
C GLN A 59 -18.26 13.93 -3.05
N ASN A 60 -17.41 14.95 -3.18
CA ASN A 60 -17.82 16.34 -2.95
C ASN A 60 -18.62 16.94 -4.13
N SER A 61 -18.43 16.44 -5.36
CA SER A 61 -19.17 16.91 -6.54
C SER A 61 -20.56 16.30 -6.71
N GLU A 62 -20.85 15.17 -6.04
CA GLU A 62 -22.16 14.51 -6.10
C GLU A 62 -23.20 15.18 -5.17
N GLU A 63 -22.76 15.91 -4.15
CA GLU A 63 -23.65 16.67 -3.25
C GLU A 63 -24.13 18.01 -3.86
N GLU A 64 -23.36 18.61 -4.77
CA GLU A 64 -23.72 19.89 -5.41
C GLU A 64 -24.68 19.71 -6.61
N GLY A 65 -24.84 18.49 -7.13
CA GLY A 65 -25.71 18.20 -8.28
C GLY A 65 -27.17 17.85 -7.95
N GLN A 66 -27.57 17.86 -6.67
CA GLN A 66 -28.96 17.61 -6.23
C GLN A 66 -29.72 18.89 -5.87
N ILE A 67 -29.10 20.06 -5.98
CA ILE A 67 -29.74 21.36 -5.77
C ILE A 67 -29.86 22.09 -7.12
N GLU A 68 -30.62 21.53 -8.05
CA GLU A 68 -31.19 22.27 -9.18
C GLU A 68 -32.62 21.81 -9.46
#